data_AF-A0A8S4A8V0-F1
#
_entry.id   AF-A0A8S4A8V0-F1
#
_cell.length_a   1.000
_cell.length_b   1.000
_cell.length_c   1.000
_cell.angle_alpha   90.00
_cell.angle_beta   90.00
_cell.angle_gamma   90.00
#
_symmetry.space_group_name_H-M   'P 1'
#
loop_
_entity.id
_entity.type
_entity.pdbx_description
1 polymer ?
#
loop_
_entity_poly.entity_id
_entity_poly.type
_entity_poly.pdbx_seq_one_letter_code
_entity_poly.pdbx_strand_id
1 'polypeptide(L)' 'RCLDFVRIYQNLERPEVNEYSHYDLEFCGSYSSIQNTIYSSGRSLILEFHSDYRQGKPGNYSGFKGVFHFLDK' A
#
# COMPACT_ATOMS: atom_id res chain seq x y z
N ARG A 1 -3.66 -2.70 -15.24
CA ARG A 1 -2.60 -2.18 -14.35
C ARG A 1 -2.93 -0.73 -14.04
N CYS A 2 -2.92 -0.35 -12.76
CA CYS A 2 -3.28 1.00 -12.33
C CYS A 2 -2.09 1.96 -12.45
N LEU A 3 -2.38 3.25 -12.65
CA LEU A 3 -1.37 4.31 -12.68
C LEU A 3 -1.00 4.76 -11.26
N ASP A 4 -2.01 4.94 -10.42
CA ASP A 4 -1.83 5.23 -9.00
C ASP A 4 -2.17 3.96 -8.21
N PHE A 5 -1.29 3.56 -7.31
CA PHE A 5 -1.44 2.35 -6.51
C PHE A 5 -0.62 2.40 -5.22
N VAL A 6 -0.97 1.55 -4.27
CA VAL A 6 -0.20 1.33 -3.05
C VAL A 6 0.27 -0.12 -3.03
N ARG A 7 1.58 -0.32 -2.93
CA ARG A 7 2.16 -1.63 -2.66
C ARG A 7 2.31 -1.85 -1.16
N ILE A 8 2.05 -3.08 -0.74
CA ILE A 8 2.16 -3.52 0.65
C ILE A 8 3.26 -4.55 0.75
N TYR A 9 4.14 -4.34 1.72
CA TYR A 9 5.18 -5.28 2.11
C TYR A 9 4.93 -5.65 3.58
N GLN A 10 4.31 -6.80 3.79
CA GLN A 10 3.91 -7.34 5.09
C GLN A 10 4.75 -8.54 5.53
N ASN A 11 5.48 -9.16 4.59
CA ASN A 11 6.33 -10.34 4.83
C ASN A 11 7.82 -10.03 4.71
N LEU A 12 8.27 -8.97 5.39
CA LEU A 12 9.67 -8.55 5.36
C LEU A 12 10.45 -9.03 6.59
N GLU A 13 11.61 -9.63 6.34
CA GLU A 13 12.57 -9.94 7.40
C GLU A 13 13.25 -8.67 7.96
N ARG A 14 13.47 -7.68 7.09
CA ARG A 14 14.05 -6.37 7.43
C ARG A 14 13.29 -5.22 6.73
N PRO A 15 13.23 -4.01 7.31
CA PRO A 15 12.32 -2.95 6.84
C PRO A 15 12.73 -2.28 5.51
N GLU A 16 13.91 -2.56 4.98
CA GLU A 16 14.43 -1.90 3.77
C GLU A 16 13.71 -2.39 2.51
N VAL A 17 13.20 -1.46 1.70
CA VAL A 17 12.55 -1.71 0.41
C VAL A 17 13.29 -0.97 -0.69
N ASN A 18 13.50 -1.63 -1.81
CA ASN A 18 14.13 -1.09 -3.02
C ASN A 18 13.42 -1.56 -4.29
N GLU A 19 13.95 -1.20 -5.46
CA GLU A 19 13.37 -1.51 -6.77
C GLU A 19 13.29 -3.01 -7.10
N TYR A 20 14.05 -3.85 -6.39
CA TYR A 20 14.07 -5.31 -6.53
C TYR A 20 13.22 -6.01 -5.46
N SER A 21 12.69 -5.29 -4.47
CA SER A 21 11.85 -5.85 -3.43
C SER A 21 10.50 -6.31 -3.99
N HIS A 22 10.12 -7.55 -3.68
CA HIS A 22 8.81 -8.09 -4.03
C HIS A 22 7.73 -7.59 -3.06
N TYR A 23 6.65 -7.04 -3.60
CA TYR A 23 5.47 -6.65 -2.82
C TYR A 23 4.51 -7.83 -2.63
N ASP A 24 3.77 -7.84 -1.52
CA ASP A 24 2.81 -8.87 -1.18
C ASP A 24 1.42 -8.58 -1.76
N LEU A 25 0.99 -7.32 -1.71
CA LEU A 25 -0.31 -6.86 -2.19
C LEU A 25 -0.15 -5.53 -2.95
N GLU A 26 -1.03 -5.27 -3.90
CA GLU A 26 -1.14 -3.99 -4.60
C GLU A 26 -2.60 -3.55 -4.60
N PHE A 27 -2.86 -2.32 -4.13
CA PHE A 27 -4.20 -1.73 -4.12
C PHE A 27 -4.28 -0.56 -5.08
N CYS A 28 -5.38 -0.51 -5.83
CA CYS A 28 -5.77 0.65 -6.63
C CYS A 28 -7.28 0.65 -6.88
N GLY A 29 -7.84 1.81 -7.21
CA GLY A 29 -9.26 1.94 -7.55
C GLY A 29 -10.19 2.04 -6.33
N SER A 30 -11.37 1.41 -6.42
CA SER A 30 -12.48 1.55 -5.47
C SER A 30 -12.49 0.44 -4.40
N TYR A 31 -12.94 0.81 -3.20
CA TYR A 31 -12.92 0.04 -1.94
C TYR A 31 -13.70 -1.28 -1.94
N SER A 32 -14.58 -1.51 -2.93
CA SER A 32 -15.54 -2.63 -2.92
C SER A 32 -14.93 -4.04 -3.01
N SER A 33 -13.61 -4.18 -3.18
CA SER A 33 -12.93 -5.48 -3.29
C SER A 33 -11.67 -5.60 -2.40
N ILE A 34 -11.43 -4.68 -1.48
CA ILE A 34 -10.21 -4.65 -0.67
C ILE A 34 -10.45 -5.35 0.68
N GLN A 35 -9.55 -6.26 1.05
CA GLN A 35 -9.48 -6.78 2.40
C GLN A 35 -8.97 -5.64 3.30
N ASN A 36 -9.85 -5.10 4.15
CA ASN A 36 -9.61 -3.81 4.84
C ASN A 36 -8.59 -3.87 5.98
N THR A 37 -8.12 -5.07 6.33
CA THR A 37 -7.17 -5.27 7.43
C THR A 37 -6.00 -6.09 6.94
N ILE A 38 -4.80 -5.59 7.22
CA ILE A 38 -3.52 -6.14 6.80
C ILE A 38 -2.71 -6.39 8.08
N TYR A 39 -2.09 -7.55 8.18
CA TYR A 39 -1.25 -7.91 9.32
C TYR A 39 0.18 -8.10 8.85
N SER A 40 1.13 -7.43 9.50
CA SER A 40 2.54 -7.75 9.29
C SER A 40 2.87 -9.09 9.92
N SER A 41 3.66 -9.89 9.20
CA SER A 41 4.21 -11.15 9.71
C SER A 41 5.35 -10.92 10.72
N GLY A 42 5.87 -9.70 10.77
CA GLY A 42 6.94 -9.29 11.68
C GLY A 42 6.71 -7.91 12.29
N ARG A 43 7.82 -7.24 12.61
CA ARG A 43 7.83 -5.92 13.25
C ARG A 43 7.67 -4.75 12.28
N SER A 44 7.60 -5.06 10.98
CA SER A 44 7.63 -4.09 9.90
C SER A 44 6.44 -4.30 8.97
N LEU A 45 5.77 -3.20 8.64
CA LEU A 45 4.77 -3.10 7.58
C LEU A 45 5.12 -1.87 6.76
N ILE A 46 5.37 -2.05 5.46
CA ILE A 46 5.70 -0.94 4.57
C ILE A 46 4.59 -0.74 3.54
N LEU A 47 4.17 0.51 3.39
CA LEU A 47 3.23 0.99 2.37
C LEU A 47 4.01 1.89 1.43
N GLU A 48 4.14 1.48 0.17
CA GLU A 48 4.80 2.27 -0.88
C GLU A 48 3.74 2.84 -1.83
N PHE A 49 3.57 4.16 -1.82
CA PHE A 49 2.59 4.85 -2.66
C PHE A 49 3.21 5.31 -3.97
N HIS A 50 2.66 4.85 -5.09
CA HIS A 50 3.00 5.29 -6.43
C HIS A 50 1.88 6.16 -6.98
N SER A 51 2.23 7.32 -7.51
CA SER A 51 1.31 8.18 -8.24
C SER A 51 2.00 8.85 -9.41
N ASP A 52 1.25 9.07 -10.49
CA ASP A 52 1.76 9.70 -11.71
C ASP A 52 1.23 11.14 -11.85
N TYR A 53 2.06 12.01 -12.41
CA TYR A 53 1.66 13.37 -12.72
C TYR A 53 0.78 13.37 -13.97
N ARG A 54 -0.50 13.68 -13.80
CA ARG A 54 -1.43 13.75 -14.93
C ARG A 54 -1.45 15.16 -15.52
N GLN A 55 -1.04 15.29 -16.78
CA GLN A 55 -1.27 16.51 -17.55
C GLN A 55 -2.76 16.66 -17.86
N GLY A 56 -3.45 17.59 -17.19
CA GLY A 56 -4.88 17.84 -17.38
C GLY A 56 -5.60 18.25 -16.10
N LYS A 57 -6.94 18.15 -16.07
CA LYS A 57 -7.71 18.38 -14.84
C LYS A 57 -7.39 17.29 -13.81
N PRO A 58 -7.10 17.64 -12.54
CA PRO A 58 -7.05 16.66 -11.46
C PRO A 58 -8.35 15.87 -11.42
N GLY A 59 -8.26 14.54 -11.46
CA GLY A 59 -9.43 13.70 -11.21
C GLY A 59 -9.83 13.78 -9.74
N ASN A 60 -11.08 13.43 -9.43
CA ASN A 60 -11.58 13.42 -8.06
C ASN A 60 -11.10 12.16 -7.32
N TYR A 61 -9.85 12.18 -6.83
CA TYR A 61 -9.19 11.08 -6.14
C TYR A 61 -9.00 11.41 -4.66
N SER A 62 -9.45 10.52 -3.77
CA SER A 62 -9.33 10.68 -2.31
C SER A 62 -8.04 10.11 -1.72
N GLY A 63 -7.27 9.35 -2.50
CA GLY A 63 -6.15 8.57 -2.00
C GLY A 63 -6.60 7.45 -1.06
N PHE A 64 -5.75 7.08 -0.11
CA PHE A 64 -6.05 6.08 0.92
C PHE A 64 -5.94 6.69 2.33
N LYS A 65 -6.72 6.15 3.25
CA LYS A 65 -6.67 6.47 4.67
C LYS A 65 -6.79 5.18 5.46
N GLY A 66 -5.96 5.03 6.48
CA GLY A 66 -5.97 3.88 7.36
C GLY A 66 -5.61 4.26 8.79
N VAL A 67 -5.76 3.30 9.68
CA VAL A 67 -5.28 3.35 11.06
C VAL A 67 -4.40 2.13 11.28
N PHE A 68 -3.41 2.24 12.15
CA PHE A 68 -2.58 1.12 12.57
C PHE A 68 -2.64 0.99 14.09
N HIS A 69 -2.44 -0.23 14.58
CA HIS A 69 -2.24 -0.52 15.99
C HIS A 69 -1.30 -1.71 16.11
N PHE A 70 -0.55 -1.77 17.21
CA PHE A 70 0.22 -2.96 17.55
C PHE A 70 -0.72 -3.96 18.23
N LEU A 71 -0.57 -5.22 17.86
CA LEU A 71 -1.22 -6.32 18.57
C LEU A 71 -0.34 -6.68 19.77
N ASP A 72 -0.91 -6.61 20.97
CA ASP A 72 -0.31 -7.26 22.14
C ASP A 72 -0.31 -8.77 21.92
N LYS A 73 0.74 -9.43 22.43
CA LYS A 73 0.86 -10.90 22.39
C LYS A 73 -0.08 -11.58 23.36
#